data_AF-A0A939XAQ6-F1
#
_entry.id   AF-A0A939XAQ6-F1
#
_cell.length_a   1.000
_cell.length_b   1.000
_cell.length_c   1.000
_cell.angle_alpha   90.00
_cell.angle_beta   90.00
_cell.angle_gamma   90.00
#
_symmetry.space_group_name_H-M   'P 1'
#
loop_
_entity.id
_entity.type
_entity.pdbx_description
1 polymer ?
#
loop_
_entity_poly.entity_id
_entity_poly.type
_entity_poly.pdbx_seq_one_letter_code
_entity_poly.pdbx_strand_id
1 'polypeptide(L)'
;MELTLKKRMRIVLLYGIIVAFSNVIGVVLPIPSSLQSLSMQDYARLLERYQAYIPFIMTITFAIPTVLCLIYTLRSSGDKFYSRFINMPAAFSFLGTSGWVFFFILEAVILFLVKYNNGISITPILITSGLSALLMGLLSFTISYFSLETLHRKLFLPMFFPDGHLSRYKNISNPSLKFLFSIFYISAGIFPMLYILSAFYAEKLGSGTKPDTATLVTQIVLIVFGIILCVIFLDYFNAPLKKLYDGTEKIKEGDYSTRVKIVSTDSFGNLADSFNEMTAALDAKTRKILSIQNSIVTGMAVMVESRDNSTGGHIMRTSDCVKIFTHELKKSPEFSFLTDSFCEAVIKAAPMHDLGKIAVDDAILRKPGKFTDEEYEKMKKHSEEG
;
A
#
# COMPACT_ATOMS: atom_id res chain seq x y z
N MET A 1 -6.24 -3.34 -21.18
CA MET A 1 -5.42 -2.29 -21.83
C MET A 1 -3.98 -2.76 -21.81
N GLU A 2 -3.46 -3.27 -22.93
CA GLU A 2 -2.10 -3.83 -22.93
C GLU A 2 -1.06 -2.71 -23.09
N LEU A 3 -0.15 -2.54 -22.12
CA LEU A 3 0.88 -1.51 -22.22
C LEU A 3 1.73 -1.76 -23.47
N THR A 4 1.93 -0.72 -24.28
CA THR A 4 2.87 -0.76 -25.41
C THR A 4 4.22 -1.29 -24.95
N LEU A 5 4.87 -2.11 -25.76
CA LEU A 5 6.20 -2.69 -25.48
C LEU A 5 7.21 -1.61 -25.01
N LYS A 6 7.15 -0.42 -25.61
CA LYS A 6 7.96 0.75 -25.25
C LYS A 6 7.80 1.19 -23.79
N LYS A 7 6.57 1.22 -23.26
CA LYS A 7 6.33 1.56 -21.85
C LYS A 7 6.83 0.44 -20.93
N ARG A 8 6.61 -0.84 -21.28
CA ARG A 8 7.12 -1.97 -20.49
C ARG A 8 8.66 -1.94 -20.39
N MET A 9 9.35 -1.65 -21.50
CA MET A 9 10.80 -1.51 -21.51
C MET A 9 11.30 -0.37 -20.62
N ARG A 10 10.64 0.80 -20.63
CA ARG A 10 11.01 1.93 -19.76
C ARG A 10 10.92 1.59 -18.28
N ILE A 11 9.88 0.86 -17.87
CA ILE A 11 9.72 0.43 -16.47
C ILE A 11 10.86 -0.51 -16.08
N VAL A 12 11.15 -1.52 -16.90
CA VAL A 12 12.23 -2.47 -16.63
C VAL A 12 13.59 -1.78 -16.55
N LEU A 13 13.89 -0.86 -17.46
CA LEU A 13 15.15 -0.10 -17.45
C LEU A 13 15.29 0.72 -16.17
N LEU A 14 14.22 1.38 -15.72
CA LEU A 14 14.22 2.13 -14.47
C LEU A 14 14.51 1.22 -13.27
N TYR A 15 13.93 0.02 -13.25
CA TYR A 15 14.18 -0.96 -12.19
C TYR A 15 15.63 -1.41 -12.19
N GLY A 16 16.18 -1.70 -13.37
CA GLY A 16 17.59 -2.04 -13.54
C GLY A 16 18.52 -0.93 -13.05
N ILE A 17 18.21 0.34 -13.33
CA ILE A 17 18.99 1.50 -12.84
C ILE A 17 18.97 1.57 -11.31
N ILE A 18 17.82 1.33 -10.66
CA ILE A 18 17.71 1.38 -9.20
C ILE A 18 18.50 0.24 -8.55
N VAL A 19 18.39 -0.99 -9.08
CA VAL A 19 19.22 -2.13 -8.64
C VAL A 19 20.70 -1.86 -8.91
N ALA A 20 21.01 -1.12 -9.97
CA ALA A 20 22.40 -0.76 -10.23
C ALA A 20 22.92 0.30 -9.28
N PHE A 21 22.11 1.28 -8.93
CA PHE A 21 22.53 2.24 -7.92
C PHE A 21 22.74 1.55 -6.56
N SER A 22 21.85 0.65 -6.14
CA SER A 22 21.94 -0.08 -4.86
C SER A 22 23.19 -0.96 -4.74
N ASN A 23 23.59 -1.62 -5.84
CA ASN A 23 24.76 -2.51 -5.83
C ASN A 23 26.09 -1.78 -6.06
N VAL A 24 26.11 -0.64 -6.79
CA VAL A 24 27.34 0.18 -6.95
C VAL A 24 27.87 0.62 -5.58
N ILE A 25 26.96 0.89 -4.65
CA ILE A 25 27.28 1.30 -3.28
C ILE A 25 28.14 0.27 -2.55
N GLY A 26 27.87 -1.03 -2.73
CA GLY A 26 28.66 -2.06 -2.07
C GLY A 26 30.06 -2.23 -2.66
N VAL A 27 30.23 -1.93 -3.96
CA VAL A 27 31.50 -2.13 -4.69
C VAL A 27 32.51 -1.02 -4.43
N VAL A 28 32.04 0.15 -4.00
CA VAL A 28 32.90 1.29 -3.63
C VAL A 28 33.58 1.11 -2.27
N LEU A 29 33.18 0.10 -1.48
CA LEU A 29 33.76 -0.12 -0.15
C LEU A 29 35.10 -0.90 -0.25
N PRO A 30 36.12 -0.48 0.50
CA PRO A 30 37.51 -0.87 0.31
C PRO A 30 37.77 -2.32 0.68
N ILE A 31 38.72 -2.90 -0.05
CA ILE A 31 39.34 -4.21 0.20
C ILE A 31 39.95 -4.21 1.63
N PRO A 32 39.77 -5.29 2.43
CA PRO A 32 40.25 -5.33 3.81
C PRO A 32 41.75 -5.05 3.92
N SER A 33 42.12 -4.24 4.91
CA SER A 33 43.52 -3.91 5.26
C SER A 33 44.37 -5.12 5.65
N SER A 34 43.76 -6.28 5.91
CA SER A 34 44.45 -7.56 6.17
C SER A 34 45.30 -8.06 4.99
N LEU A 35 45.03 -7.61 3.76
CA LEU A 35 45.86 -7.91 2.59
C LEU A 35 47.17 -7.08 2.55
N GLN A 36 47.33 -6.05 3.38
CA GLN A 36 48.57 -5.26 3.50
C GLN A 36 49.74 -6.03 4.14
N SER A 37 49.51 -7.27 4.61
CA SER A 37 50.54 -8.19 5.13
C SER A 37 51.32 -8.92 4.03
N LEU A 38 50.87 -8.83 2.77
CA LEU A 38 51.60 -9.33 1.60
C LEU A 38 52.82 -8.43 1.30
N SER A 39 53.83 -8.99 0.62
CA SER A 39 54.89 -8.14 0.06
C SER A 39 54.24 -7.06 -0.82
N MET A 40 54.72 -5.81 -0.73
CA MET A 40 54.10 -4.69 -1.46
C MET A 40 53.95 -4.96 -2.98
N GLN A 41 54.87 -5.74 -3.56
CA GLN A 41 54.82 -6.14 -4.97
C GLN A 41 53.77 -7.21 -5.28
N ASP A 42 53.53 -8.15 -4.36
CA ASP A 42 52.52 -9.19 -4.54
C ASP A 42 51.13 -8.65 -4.24
N TYR A 43 51.00 -7.80 -3.22
CA TYR A 43 49.78 -7.05 -2.93
C TYR A 43 49.37 -6.19 -4.12
N ALA A 44 50.30 -5.38 -4.66
CA ALA A 44 50.03 -4.51 -5.81
C ALA A 44 49.60 -5.30 -7.05
N ARG A 45 50.30 -6.40 -7.39
CA ARG A 45 49.94 -7.26 -8.54
C ARG A 45 48.59 -7.95 -8.37
N LEU A 46 48.24 -8.34 -7.15
CA LEU A 46 46.95 -8.96 -6.84
C LEU A 46 45.82 -7.93 -6.93
N LEU A 47 46.04 -6.74 -6.40
CA LEU A 47 45.09 -5.62 -6.45
C LEU A 47 44.84 -5.16 -7.89
N GLU A 48 45.89 -5.05 -8.70
CA GLU A 48 45.81 -4.62 -10.10
C GLU A 48 45.03 -5.64 -10.94
N ARG A 49 45.27 -6.95 -10.73
CA ARG A 49 44.47 -8.01 -11.35
C ARG A 49 43.02 -7.97 -10.87
N TYR A 50 42.78 -7.76 -9.58
CA TYR A 50 41.42 -7.71 -9.02
C TYR A 50 40.62 -6.51 -9.55
N GLN A 51 41.22 -5.32 -9.55
CA GLN A 51 40.63 -4.08 -10.07
C GLN A 51 40.28 -4.18 -11.55
N ALA A 52 41.07 -4.91 -12.35
CA ALA A 52 40.77 -5.15 -13.76
C ALA A 52 39.49 -5.97 -13.99
N TYR A 53 39.04 -6.78 -13.03
CA TYR A 53 37.81 -7.58 -13.13
C TYR A 53 36.57 -6.91 -12.54
N ILE A 54 36.72 -5.83 -11.75
CA ILE A 54 35.58 -5.09 -11.16
C ILE A 54 34.51 -4.70 -12.19
N PRO A 55 34.84 -4.17 -13.38
CA PRO A 55 33.83 -3.82 -14.39
C PRO A 55 33.08 -5.04 -14.97
N PHE A 56 33.77 -6.18 -15.10
CA PHE A 56 33.18 -7.43 -15.59
C PHE A 56 32.22 -8.03 -14.55
N ILE A 57 32.64 -8.01 -13.29
CA ILE A 57 31.83 -8.38 -12.13
C ILE A 57 30.60 -7.47 -12.06
N MET A 58 30.79 -6.15 -12.14
CA MET A 58 29.73 -5.14 -12.21
C MET A 58 28.83 -5.28 -13.46
N THR A 59 29.22 -6.06 -14.46
CA THR A 59 28.32 -6.36 -15.60
C THR A 59 27.49 -7.61 -15.31
N ILE A 60 28.11 -8.64 -14.73
CA ILE A 60 27.42 -9.88 -14.34
C ILE A 60 26.41 -9.63 -13.22
N THR A 61 26.74 -8.82 -12.23
CA THR A 61 25.90 -8.58 -11.06
C THR A 61 24.78 -7.56 -11.32
N PHE A 62 24.77 -6.90 -12.49
CA PHE A 62 23.86 -5.78 -12.79
C PHE A 62 23.13 -5.91 -14.13
N ALA A 63 23.86 -6.11 -15.22
CA ALA A 63 23.29 -6.16 -16.56
C ALA A 63 22.54 -7.48 -16.78
N ILE A 64 23.08 -8.60 -16.29
CA ILE A 64 22.46 -9.92 -16.46
C ILE A 64 21.12 -10.02 -15.71
N PRO A 65 21.00 -9.67 -14.40
CA PRO A 65 19.71 -9.56 -13.71
C PRO A 65 18.67 -8.75 -14.46
N THR A 66 19.06 -7.58 -14.95
CA THR A 66 18.19 -6.64 -15.67
C THR A 66 17.71 -7.24 -16.98
N VAL A 67 18.61 -7.85 -17.77
CA VAL A 67 18.28 -8.50 -19.05
C VAL A 67 17.44 -9.75 -18.83
N LEU A 68 17.76 -10.58 -17.83
CA LEU A 68 16.98 -11.78 -17.51
C LEU A 68 15.57 -11.42 -17.03
N CYS A 69 15.42 -10.42 -16.16
CA CYS A 69 14.09 -9.93 -15.77
C CYS A 69 13.34 -9.26 -16.94
N LEU A 70 14.05 -8.55 -17.83
CA LEU A 70 13.48 -7.99 -19.06
C LEU A 70 12.91 -9.12 -19.94
N ILE A 71 13.67 -10.19 -20.17
CA ILE A 71 13.23 -11.36 -20.93
C ILE A 71 12.08 -12.06 -20.22
N TYR A 72 12.19 -12.28 -18.91
CA TYR A 72 11.21 -12.95 -18.09
C TYR A 72 9.86 -12.22 -18.08
N THR A 73 9.84 -10.90 -17.99
CA THR A 73 8.59 -10.13 -17.88
C THR A 73 8.04 -9.69 -19.23
N LEU A 74 8.88 -9.30 -20.21
CA LEU A 74 8.39 -8.87 -21.53
C LEU A 74 7.84 -10.02 -22.39
N ARG A 75 8.32 -11.26 -22.21
CA ARG A 75 7.81 -12.44 -22.96
C ARG A 75 6.50 -12.99 -22.44
N SER A 76 6.01 -12.51 -21.30
CA SER A 76 4.74 -12.96 -20.73
C SER A 76 3.56 -12.12 -21.22
N SER A 77 2.41 -12.77 -21.38
CA SER A 77 1.12 -12.17 -21.73
C SER A 77 0.02 -12.68 -20.79
N GLY A 78 -1.11 -11.98 -20.76
CA GLY A 78 -2.25 -12.32 -19.91
C GLY A 78 -1.92 -12.35 -18.41
N ASP A 79 -2.53 -13.26 -17.66
CA ASP A 79 -2.38 -13.36 -16.20
C ASP A 79 -0.93 -13.60 -15.75
N LYS A 80 -0.15 -14.33 -16.56
CA LYS A 80 1.27 -14.57 -16.28
C LYS A 80 2.06 -13.28 -16.26
N PHE A 81 1.73 -12.31 -17.12
CA PHE A 81 2.35 -10.99 -17.12
C PHE A 81 2.05 -10.25 -15.82
N TYR A 82 0.78 -10.22 -15.39
CA TYR A 82 0.38 -9.52 -14.18
C TYR A 82 1.02 -10.11 -12.92
N SER A 83 1.04 -11.44 -12.75
CA SER A 83 1.74 -12.07 -11.62
C SER A 83 3.25 -11.74 -11.60
N ARG A 84 3.90 -11.75 -12.76
CA ARG A 84 5.34 -11.41 -12.87
C ARG A 84 5.59 -9.94 -12.60
N PHE A 85 4.71 -9.07 -13.10
CA PHE A 85 4.78 -7.63 -12.92
C PHE A 85 4.66 -7.25 -11.44
N ILE A 86 3.66 -7.82 -10.75
CA ILE A 86 3.45 -7.62 -9.31
C ILE A 86 4.69 -8.04 -8.51
N ASN A 87 5.34 -9.15 -8.90
CA ASN A 87 6.53 -9.66 -8.22
C ASN A 87 7.85 -8.99 -8.65
N MET A 88 7.83 -7.98 -9.52
CA MET A 88 9.05 -7.37 -10.06
C MET A 88 10.00 -6.84 -8.97
N PRO A 89 9.55 -6.10 -7.95
CA PRO A 89 10.44 -5.59 -6.91
C PRO A 89 11.25 -6.70 -6.23
N ALA A 90 10.59 -7.81 -5.86
CA ALA A 90 11.24 -8.97 -5.28
C ALA A 90 12.22 -9.63 -6.27
N ALA A 91 11.78 -9.90 -7.51
CA ALA A 91 12.61 -10.56 -8.51
C ALA A 91 13.88 -9.77 -8.83
N PHE A 92 13.76 -8.45 -9.01
CA PHE A 92 14.90 -7.56 -9.25
C PHE A 92 15.87 -7.51 -8.07
N SER A 93 15.34 -7.45 -6.84
CA SER A 93 16.16 -7.40 -5.64
C SER A 93 16.93 -8.71 -5.41
N PHE A 94 16.27 -9.86 -5.57
CA PHE A 94 16.93 -11.17 -5.45
C PHE A 94 18.02 -11.38 -6.51
N LEU A 95 17.74 -11.05 -7.77
CA LEU A 95 18.71 -11.21 -8.85
C LEU A 95 19.87 -10.21 -8.72
N GLY A 96 19.63 -8.99 -8.21
CA GLY A 96 20.71 -8.05 -7.90
C GLY A 96 21.63 -8.58 -6.80
N THR A 97 21.05 -9.17 -5.75
CA THR A 97 21.82 -9.72 -4.62
C THR A 97 22.61 -10.98 -4.98
N SER A 98 22.13 -11.82 -5.90
CA SER A 98 22.86 -13.03 -6.31
C SER A 98 24.23 -12.70 -6.90
N GLY A 99 24.41 -11.49 -7.41
CA GLY A 99 25.68 -11.00 -7.87
C GLY A 99 26.77 -10.96 -6.79
N TRP A 100 26.42 -10.59 -5.56
CA TRP A 100 27.35 -10.58 -4.43
C TRP A 100 27.87 -11.97 -4.07
N VAL A 101 26.99 -12.97 -4.15
CA VAL A 101 27.36 -14.37 -3.94
C VAL A 101 28.30 -14.86 -5.04
N PHE A 102 27.98 -14.54 -6.30
CA PHE A 102 28.83 -14.91 -7.43
C PHE A 102 30.22 -14.27 -7.34
N PHE A 103 30.28 -13.00 -6.96
CA PHE A 103 31.53 -12.28 -6.75
C PHE A 103 32.40 -12.96 -5.70
N PHE A 104 31.84 -13.29 -4.54
CA PHE A 104 32.56 -14.00 -3.50
C PHE A 104 33.09 -15.36 -3.98
N ILE A 105 32.29 -16.12 -4.73
CA ILE A 105 32.73 -17.41 -5.29
C ILE A 105 33.92 -17.21 -6.24
N LEU A 106 33.84 -16.22 -7.13
CA LEU A 106 34.92 -15.91 -8.07
C LEU A 106 36.20 -15.49 -7.34
N GLU A 107 36.08 -14.60 -6.36
CA GLU A 107 37.18 -14.17 -5.49
C GLU A 107 37.82 -15.36 -4.77
N ALA A 108 37.00 -16.26 -4.22
CA ALA A 108 37.49 -17.46 -3.54
C ALA A 108 38.28 -18.38 -4.49
N VAL A 109 37.83 -18.55 -5.73
CA VAL A 109 38.56 -19.32 -6.76
C VAL A 109 39.89 -18.64 -7.10
N ILE A 110 39.91 -17.33 -7.28
CA ILE A 110 41.14 -16.57 -7.58
C ILE A 110 42.15 -16.72 -6.44
N LEU A 111 41.71 -16.51 -5.19
CA LEU A 111 42.56 -16.64 -4.01
C LEU A 111 43.10 -18.07 -3.86
N PHE A 112 42.31 -19.10 -4.19
CA PHE A 112 42.76 -20.48 -4.20
C PHE A 112 43.87 -20.74 -5.23
N LEU A 113 43.72 -20.22 -6.46
CA LEU A 113 44.75 -20.31 -7.51
C LEU A 113 46.04 -19.58 -7.12
N VAL A 114 45.93 -18.41 -6.47
CA VAL A 114 47.09 -17.65 -5.98
C VAL A 114 47.78 -18.40 -4.83
N LYS A 115 47.01 -18.94 -3.87
CA LYS A 115 47.55 -19.74 -2.76
C LYS A 115 48.35 -20.93 -3.28
N TYR A 116 47.83 -21.64 -4.28
CA TYR A 116 48.50 -22.78 -4.88
C TYR A 116 49.89 -22.40 -5.42
N ASN A 117 50.05 -21.19 -5.97
CA ASN A 117 51.31 -20.73 -6.53
C ASN A 117 52.27 -20.11 -5.51
N ASN A 118 51.77 -19.50 -4.43
CA ASN A 118 52.56 -18.61 -3.56
C ASN A 118 52.56 -18.99 -2.06
N GLY A 119 51.84 -20.05 -1.63
CA GLY A 119 51.87 -20.54 -0.24
C GLY A 119 51.18 -19.64 0.81
N ILE A 120 50.40 -18.65 0.40
CA ILE A 120 49.75 -17.66 1.29
C ILE A 120 48.57 -18.27 2.07
N SER A 121 48.40 -17.90 3.34
CA SER A 121 47.21 -18.27 4.13
C SER A 121 45.99 -17.43 3.71
N ILE A 122 45.07 -18.04 2.95
CA ILE A 122 43.86 -17.36 2.44
C ILE A 122 42.65 -17.42 3.37
N THR A 123 42.68 -18.24 4.42
CA THR A 123 41.52 -18.48 5.29
C THR A 123 40.97 -17.20 5.92
N PRO A 124 41.78 -16.29 6.48
CA PRO A 124 41.27 -15.03 7.06
C PRO A 124 40.68 -14.09 6.01
N ILE A 125 41.23 -14.09 4.79
CA ILE A 125 40.76 -13.27 3.66
C ILE A 125 39.40 -13.78 3.18
N LEU A 126 39.23 -15.10 3.07
CA LEU A 126 37.95 -15.70 2.71
C LEU A 126 36.84 -15.41 3.73
N ILE A 127 37.15 -15.47 5.03
CA ILE A 127 36.16 -15.18 6.08
C ILE A 127 35.72 -13.72 6.02
N THR A 128 36.67 -12.79 5.94
CA THR A 128 36.39 -11.34 5.88
C THR A 128 35.65 -10.94 4.60
N SER A 129 36.03 -11.49 3.46
CA SER A 129 35.39 -11.21 2.17
C SER A 129 34.01 -11.86 2.06
N GLY A 130 33.83 -13.07 2.59
CA GLY A 130 32.53 -13.75 2.64
C GLY A 130 31.52 -13.04 3.54
N LEU A 131 31.97 -12.58 4.72
CA LEU A 131 31.16 -11.72 5.58
C LEU A 131 30.79 -10.42 4.86
N SER A 132 31.76 -9.75 4.23
CA SER A 132 31.51 -8.49 3.50
C SER A 132 30.52 -8.67 2.34
N ALA A 133 30.65 -9.74 1.56
CA ALA A 133 29.73 -10.04 0.46
C ALA A 133 28.30 -10.33 0.95
N LEU A 134 28.16 -11.05 2.07
CA LEU A 134 26.85 -11.28 2.69
C LEU A 134 26.23 -9.96 3.20
N LEU A 135 27.03 -9.10 3.82
CA LEU A 135 26.60 -7.79 4.32
C LEU A 135 26.12 -6.88 3.19
N MET A 136 26.96 -6.70 2.16
CA MET A 136 26.64 -5.83 1.02
C MET A 136 25.49 -6.40 0.19
N GLY A 137 25.43 -7.72 0.06
CA GLY A 137 24.32 -8.41 -0.58
C GLY A 137 22.99 -8.15 0.13
N LEU A 138 22.97 -8.23 1.46
CA LEU A 138 21.76 -7.96 2.24
C LEU A 138 21.38 -6.47 2.23
N LEU A 139 22.35 -5.57 2.39
CA LEU A 139 22.09 -4.13 2.34
C LEU A 139 21.54 -3.72 0.96
N SER A 140 22.17 -4.20 -0.12
CA SER A 140 21.71 -3.99 -1.48
C SER A 140 20.32 -4.57 -1.72
N PHE A 141 20.04 -5.77 -1.20
CA PHE A 141 18.70 -6.36 -1.25
C PHE A 141 17.67 -5.42 -0.62
N THR A 142 17.92 -4.97 0.61
CA THR A 142 16.99 -4.12 1.36
C THR A 142 16.76 -2.79 0.63
N ILE A 143 17.82 -2.11 0.21
CA ILE A 143 17.71 -0.85 -0.55
C ILE A 143 16.91 -1.05 -1.83
N SER A 144 17.28 -2.06 -2.63
CA SER A 144 16.60 -2.37 -3.89
C SER A 144 15.13 -2.67 -3.66
N TYR A 145 14.84 -3.56 -2.71
CA TYR A 145 13.49 -4.04 -2.45
C TYR A 145 12.59 -2.90 -2.01
N PHE A 146 12.94 -2.18 -0.95
CA PHE A 146 12.07 -1.13 -0.42
C PHE A 146 11.95 0.07 -1.37
N SER A 147 13.02 0.41 -2.11
CA SER A 147 12.96 1.49 -3.12
C SER A 147 12.06 1.12 -4.29
N LEU A 148 12.26 -0.08 -4.87
CA LEU A 148 11.47 -0.58 -5.98
C LEU A 148 10.02 -0.79 -5.56
N GLU A 149 9.78 -1.35 -4.38
CA GLU A 149 8.44 -1.62 -3.88
C GLU A 149 7.67 -0.31 -3.61
N THR A 150 8.32 0.68 -2.99
CA THR A 150 7.73 2.01 -2.78
C THR A 150 7.38 2.67 -4.12
N LEU A 151 8.29 2.62 -5.09
CA LEU A 151 8.06 3.14 -6.43
C LEU A 151 6.94 2.37 -7.16
N HIS A 152 6.91 1.05 -7.01
CA HIS A 152 5.92 0.17 -7.63
C HIS A 152 4.52 0.49 -7.12
N ARG A 153 4.36 0.62 -5.80
CA ARG A 153 3.09 0.98 -5.15
C ARG A 153 2.61 2.38 -5.50
N LYS A 154 3.52 3.36 -5.56
CA LYS A 154 3.15 4.76 -5.81
C LYS A 154 2.84 5.02 -7.28
N LEU A 155 3.62 4.47 -8.21
CA LEU A 155 3.52 4.81 -9.63
C LEU A 155 2.90 3.70 -10.48
N PHE A 156 3.38 2.47 -10.34
CA PHE A 156 3.17 1.43 -11.34
C PHE A 156 1.91 0.61 -11.08
N LEU A 157 1.75 0.05 -9.88
CA LEU A 157 0.58 -0.76 -9.54
C LEU A 157 -0.76 -0.04 -9.77
N PRO A 158 -0.94 1.24 -9.37
CA PRO A 158 -2.21 1.94 -9.59
C PRO A 158 -2.58 2.12 -11.07
N MET A 159 -1.59 2.15 -11.98
CA MET A 159 -1.87 2.25 -13.43
C MET A 159 -2.46 0.97 -14.02
N PHE A 160 -2.17 -0.19 -13.44
CA PHE A 160 -2.62 -1.50 -13.94
C PHE A 160 -3.75 -2.09 -13.09
N PHE A 161 -3.80 -1.73 -11.81
CA PHE A 161 -4.75 -2.23 -10.83
C PHE A 161 -5.36 -1.05 -10.05
N PRO A 162 -6.15 -0.19 -10.73
CA PRO A 162 -6.74 1.00 -10.10
C PRO A 162 -7.69 0.66 -8.95
N ASP A 163 -8.28 -0.53 -8.98
CA ASP A 163 -9.22 -1.04 -7.99
C ASP A 163 -8.54 -1.86 -6.89
N GLY A 164 -7.23 -2.08 -6.96
CA GLY A 164 -6.52 -2.97 -6.02
C GLY A 164 -6.77 -4.45 -6.30
N HIS A 165 -7.07 -5.22 -5.25
CA HIS A 165 -7.32 -6.66 -5.31
C HIS A 165 -6.20 -7.45 -5.98
N LEU A 166 -4.96 -7.21 -5.58
CA LEU A 166 -3.83 -7.95 -6.12
C LEU A 166 -3.91 -9.44 -5.74
N SER A 167 -4.47 -9.76 -4.57
CA SER A 167 -4.64 -11.12 -4.03
C SER A 167 -5.32 -12.12 -4.97
N ARG A 168 -6.09 -11.66 -5.98
CA ARG A 168 -6.76 -12.52 -6.96
C ARG A 168 -5.83 -13.23 -7.94
N TYR A 169 -4.60 -12.73 -8.14
CA TYR A 169 -3.67 -13.36 -9.08
C TYR A 169 -2.87 -14.48 -8.40
N LYS A 170 -2.71 -15.60 -9.12
CA LYS A 170 -1.93 -16.74 -8.62
C LYS A 170 -0.42 -16.42 -8.62
N ASN A 171 0.32 -17.09 -7.73
CA ASN A 171 1.78 -17.00 -7.62
C ASN A 171 2.31 -15.60 -7.28
N ILE A 172 1.60 -14.83 -6.45
CA ILE A 172 2.10 -13.56 -5.91
C ILE A 172 2.94 -13.82 -4.65
N SER A 173 4.06 -13.11 -4.55
CA SER A 173 4.83 -12.99 -3.33
C SER A 173 4.08 -12.10 -2.33
N ASN A 174 3.68 -12.67 -1.20
CA ASN A 174 3.07 -11.95 -0.08
C ASN A 174 3.98 -12.07 1.15
N PRO A 175 5.08 -11.30 1.21
CA PRO A 175 5.97 -11.33 2.35
C PRO A 175 5.28 -10.73 3.58
N SER A 176 5.40 -11.41 4.72
CA SER A 176 4.86 -10.89 5.98
C SER A 176 5.59 -9.61 6.38
N LEU A 177 4.88 -8.66 7.01
CA LEU A 177 5.51 -7.44 7.54
C LEU A 177 6.62 -7.78 8.54
N LYS A 178 6.44 -8.83 9.36
CA LYS A 178 7.48 -9.32 10.28
C LYS A 178 8.77 -9.67 9.53
N PHE A 179 8.68 -10.44 8.45
CA PHE A 179 9.84 -10.82 7.65
C PHE A 179 10.53 -9.60 7.03
N LEU A 180 9.77 -8.69 6.42
CA LEU A 180 10.31 -7.47 5.83
C LEU A 180 11.01 -6.58 6.87
N PHE A 181 10.41 -6.43 8.05
CA PHE A 181 10.96 -5.61 9.12
C PHE A 181 12.20 -6.26 9.74
N SER A 182 12.24 -7.60 9.84
CA SER A 182 13.45 -8.30 10.27
C SER A 182 14.60 -8.07 9.30
N ILE A 183 14.39 -8.21 7.98
CA ILE A 183 15.43 -7.93 6.98
C ILE A 183 15.91 -6.48 7.08
N PHE A 184 14.98 -5.53 7.19
CA PHE A 184 15.30 -4.12 7.38
C PHE A 184 16.15 -3.89 8.64
N TYR A 185 15.69 -4.37 9.80
CA TYR A 185 16.37 -4.16 11.08
C TYR A 185 17.78 -4.78 11.11
N ILE A 186 17.90 -6.00 10.57
CA ILE A 186 19.18 -6.70 10.47
C ILE A 186 20.15 -5.91 9.56
N SER A 187 19.70 -5.49 8.38
CA SER A 187 20.54 -4.79 7.39
C SER A 187 20.87 -3.34 7.73
N ALA A 188 19.93 -2.59 8.32
CA ALA A 188 20.06 -1.16 8.62
C ALA A 188 20.61 -0.89 10.02
N GLY A 189 20.31 -1.76 10.98
CA GLY A 189 20.61 -1.57 12.40
C GLY A 189 21.76 -2.44 12.86
N ILE A 190 21.54 -3.76 12.92
CA ILE A 190 22.50 -4.69 13.53
C ILE A 190 23.81 -4.72 12.75
N PHE A 191 23.75 -4.84 11.43
CA PHE A 191 24.94 -5.11 10.64
C PHE A 191 25.93 -3.94 10.53
N PRO A 192 25.50 -2.69 10.25
CA PRO A 192 26.39 -1.55 10.32
C PRO A 192 27.04 -1.41 11.69
N MET A 193 26.29 -1.69 12.76
CA MET A 193 26.83 -1.66 14.12
C MET A 193 27.90 -2.73 14.36
N LEU A 194 27.66 -3.97 13.93
CA LEU A 194 28.65 -5.05 14.01
C LEU A 194 29.90 -4.76 13.17
N TYR A 195 29.74 -4.17 11.99
CA TYR A 195 30.85 -3.76 11.13
C TYR A 195 31.71 -2.69 11.80
N ILE A 196 31.09 -1.63 12.33
CA ILE A 196 31.76 -0.58 13.10
C ILE A 196 32.48 -1.18 14.32
N LEU A 197 31.81 -2.05 15.09
CA LEU A 197 32.40 -2.71 16.26
C LEU A 197 33.60 -3.57 15.89
N SER A 198 33.54 -4.28 14.76
CA SER A 198 34.65 -5.10 14.28
C SER A 198 35.89 -4.26 13.94
N ALA A 199 35.68 -3.07 13.36
CA ALA A 199 36.76 -2.13 13.06
C ALA A 199 37.42 -1.60 14.34
N PHE A 200 36.62 -1.23 15.36
CA PHE A 200 37.14 -0.82 16.67
C PHE A 200 37.90 -1.94 17.39
N TYR A 201 37.42 -3.18 17.30
CA TYR A 201 38.06 -4.32 17.94
C TYR A 201 39.42 -4.66 17.29
N ALA A 202 39.51 -4.53 15.95
CA ALA A 202 40.76 -4.70 15.20
C ALA A 202 41.84 -3.67 15.57
N GLU A 203 41.44 -2.44 15.91
CA GLU A 203 42.34 -1.40 16.43
C GLU A 203 42.88 -1.76 17.84
N LYS A 204 42.00 -2.25 18.72
CA LYS A 204 42.34 -2.57 20.12
C LYS A 204 43.25 -3.78 20.29
N LEU A 205 43.23 -4.73 19.36
CA LEU A 205 44.06 -5.95 19.38
C LEU A 205 45.54 -5.73 19.01
N GLY A 206 46.00 -4.48 18.91
CA GLY A 206 47.43 -4.17 18.83
C GLY A 206 48.01 -4.16 17.41
N SER A 207 47.16 -4.03 16.37
CA SER A 207 47.63 -3.75 15.01
C SER A 207 48.30 -2.36 14.88
N GLY A 208 48.15 -1.47 15.89
CA GLY A 208 48.77 -0.15 15.96
C GLY A 208 48.36 0.82 14.84
N THR A 209 47.49 0.36 13.95
CA THR A 209 47.02 1.06 12.76
C THR A 209 45.69 1.69 13.11
N LYS A 210 45.67 3.03 13.20
CA LYS A 210 44.42 3.79 13.20
C LYS A 210 43.57 3.31 12.01
N PRO A 211 42.23 3.28 12.12
CA PRO A 211 41.39 3.00 10.97
C PRO A 211 41.82 3.89 9.82
N ASP A 212 42.17 3.28 8.70
CA ASP A 212 42.61 4.03 7.53
C ASP A 212 41.46 4.93 7.03
N THR A 213 41.81 5.94 6.23
CA THR A 213 40.83 6.87 5.67
C THR A 213 39.71 6.14 4.93
N ALA A 214 40.02 5.00 4.30
CA ALA A 214 39.05 4.17 3.60
C ALA A 214 38.02 3.52 4.54
N THR A 215 38.44 3.01 5.70
CA THR A 215 37.55 2.44 6.73
C THR A 215 36.64 3.51 7.31
N LEU A 216 37.16 4.70 7.61
CA LEU A 216 36.35 5.82 8.11
C LEU A 216 35.31 6.29 7.08
N VAL A 217 35.71 6.42 5.81
CA VAL A 217 34.78 6.76 4.71
C VAL A 217 33.68 5.69 4.60
N THR A 218 34.02 4.41 4.69
CA THR A 218 33.06 3.29 4.66
C THR A 218 32.04 3.38 5.79
N GLN A 219 32.48 3.69 7.00
CA GLN A 219 31.58 3.85 8.15
C GLN A 219 30.62 5.03 7.95
N ILE A 220 31.12 6.19 7.49
CA ILE A 220 30.29 7.35 7.19
C ILE A 220 29.25 7.00 6.11
N VAL A 221 29.69 6.32 5.05
CA VAL A 221 28.83 5.85 3.96
C VAL A 221 27.73 4.93 4.49
N LEU A 222 28.06 3.94 5.32
CA LEU A 222 27.06 3.04 5.93
C LEU A 222 26.05 3.78 6.82
N ILE A 223 26.49 4.79 7.59
CA ILE A 223 25.60 5.62 8.41
C ILE A 223 24.64 6.42 7.53
N VAL A 224 25.16 7.12 6.51
CA VAL A 224 24.34 7.89 5.57
C VAL A 224 23.32 6.98 4.88
N PHE A 225 23.73 5.78 4.46
CA PHE A 225 22.82 4.82 3.86
C PHE A 225 21.78 4.29 4.84
N GLY A 226 22.16 4.01 6.09
CA GLY A 226 21.21 3.65 7.14
C GLY A 226 20.12 4.71 7.33
N ILE A 227 20.50 6.00 7.30
CA ILE A 227 19.55 7.13 7.39
C ILE A 227 18.63 7.15 6.17
N ILE A 228 19.17 7.08 4.95
CA ILE A 228 18.37 7.08 3.71
C ILE A 228 17.36 5.92 3.72
N LEU A 229 17.84 4.72 4.05
CA LEU A 229 17.02 3.52 4.11
C LEU A 229 15.93 3.63 5.18
N CYS A 230 16.24 4.25 6.32
CA CYS A 230 15.26 4.56 7.36
C CYS A 230 14.16 5.50 6.85
N VAL A 231 14.50 6.56 6.12
CA VAL A 231 13.51 7.47 5.51
C VAL A 231 12.61 6.73 4.52
N ILE A 232 13.18 5.89 3.64
CA ILE A 232 12.42 5.08 2.68
C ILE A 232 11.47 4.12 3.41
N PHE A 233 11.94 3.49 4.49
CA PHE A 233 11.14 2.56 5.28
C PHE A 233 10.00 3.25 6.04
N LEU A 234 10.24 4.44 6.59
CA LEU A 234 9.18 5.26 7.19
C LEU A 234 8.09 5.60 6.19
N ASP A 235 8.48 5.98 4.97
CA ASP A 235 7.55 6.24 3.88
C ASP A 235 6.75 5.00 3.47
N TYR A 236 7.42 3.85 3.39
CA TYR A 236 6.79 2.55 3.09
C TYR A 236 5.71 2.19 4.12
N PHE A 237 5.94 2.48 5.40
CA PHE A 237 5.05 2.13 6.51
C PHE A 237 3.95 3.17 6.76
N ASN A 238 4.31 4.46 6.82
CA ASN A 238 3.38 5.52 7.21
C ASN A 238 2.35 5.84 6.14
N ALA A 239 2.72 5.75 4.85
CA ALA A 239 1.81 6.08 3.76
C ALA A 239 0.53 5.21 3.75
N PRO A 240 0.59 3.86 3.84
CA PRO A 240 -0.63 3.05 3.92
C PRO A 240 -1.38 3.24 5.25
N LEU A 241 -0.68 3.40 6.37
CA LEU A 241 -1.33 3.63 7.67
C LEU A 241 -2.14 4.93 7.69
N LYS A 242 -1.58 6.03 7.19
CA LYS A 242 -2.28 7.30 7.13
C LYS A 242 -3.56 7.20 6.30
N LYS A 243 -3.51 6.51 5.15
CA LYS A 243 -4.70 6.29 4.32
C LYS A 243 -5.79 5.49 5.03
N LEU A 244 -5.42 4.46 5.80
CA LEU A 244 -6.38 3.68 6.60
C LEU A 244 -6.96 4.52 7.75
N TYR A 245 -6.13 5.33 8.40
CA TYR A 245 -6.57 6.25 9.45
C TYR A 245 -7.58 7.28 8.89
N ASP A 246 -7.22 7.99 7.82
CA ASP A 246 -8.08 8.97 7.16
C ASP A 246 -9.38 8.32 6.68
N GLY A 247 -9.31 7.08 6.15
CA GLY A 247 -10.49 6.31 5.78
C GLY A 247 -11.37 6.00 6.98
N THR A 248 -10.80 5.58 8.10
CA THR A 248 -11.52 5.22 9.32
C THR A 248 -12.21 6.45 9.95
N GLU A 249 -11.55 7.61 9.94
CA GLU A 249 -12.16 8.87 10.41
C GLU A 249 -13.41 9.23 9.61
N LYS A 250 -13.39 9.07 8.28
CA LYS A 250 -14.58 9.29 7.44
C LYS A 250 -15.72 8.31 7.74
N ILE A 251 -15.40 7.05 8.03
CA ILE A 251 -16.40 6.06 8.48
C ILE A 251 -17.02 6.49 9.81
N LYS A 252 -16.22 7.01 10.74
CA LYS A 252 -16.70 7.53 12.04
C LYS A 252 -17.66 8.72 11.85
N GLU A 253 -17.44 9.55 10.85
CA GLU A 253 -18.32 10.66 10.47
C GLU A 253 -19.60 10.22 9.71
N GLY A 254 -19.75 8.91 9.43
CA GLY A 254 -20.91 8.33 8.75
C GLY A 254 -20.78 8.22 7.23
N ASP A 255 -19.63 8.58 6.65
CA ASP A 255 -19.37 8.42 5.21
C ASP A 255 -18.91 6.98 4.89
N TYR A 256 -19.88 6.06 4.75
CA TYR A 256 -19.60 4.67 4.36
C TYR A 256 -19.26 4.48 2.87
N SER A 257 -19.29 5.55 2.07
CA SER A 257 -18.96 5.50 0.64
C SER A 257 -17.46 5.56 0.38
N THR A 258 -16.68 6.03 1.36
CA THR A 258 -15.23 6.14 1.26
C THR A 258 -14.57 4.77 1.03
N ARG A 259 -13.57 4.75 0.12
CA ARG A 259 -12.73 3.59 -0.16
C ARG A 259 -11.26 3.95 -0.05
N VAL A 260 -10.49 3.11 0.62
CA VAL A 260 -9.05 3.29 0.80
C VAL A 260 -8.31 2.57 -0.31
N LYS A 261 -7.49 3.32 -1.07
CA LYS A 261 -6.69 2.79 -2.18
C LYS A 261 -5.26 2.52 -1.73
N ILE A 262 -5.01 1.28 -1.30
CA ILE A 262 -3.68 0.74 -1.01
C ILE A 262 -3.48 -0.48 -1.91
N VAL A 263 -2.72 -0.29 -2.98
CA VAL A 263 -2.41 -1.35 -3.93
C VAL A 263 -1.08 -1.97 -3.52
N SER A 264 -1.15 -3.06 -2.77
CA SER A 264 0.00 -3.75 -2.18
C SER A 264 -0.26 -5.25 -2.10
N THR A 265 0.79 -6.07 -2.13
CA THR A 265 0.70 -7.53 -1.95
C THR A 265 0.83 -7.96 -0.51
N ASP A 266 1.29 -7.08 0.38
CA ASP A 266 1.54 -7.36 1.80
C ASP A 266 0.26 -7.25 2.66
N SER A 267 0.43 -7.35 3.97
CA SER A 267 -0.66 -7.24 4.94
C SER A 267 -1.42 -5.90 4.86
N PHE A 268 -0.81 -4.80 4.40
CA PHE A 268 -1.53 -3.54 4.22
C PHE A 268 -2.51 -3.58 3.06
N GLY A 269 -2.15 -4.25 1.96
CA GLY A 269 -3.05 -4.45 0.82
C GLY A 269 -4.27 -5.29 1.23
N ASN A 270 -4.02 -6.43 1.87
CA ASN A 270 -5.09 -7.29 2.38
C ASN A 270 -6.01 -6.54 3.37
N LEU A 271 -5.42 -5.76 4.29
CA LEU A 271 -6.20 -4.98 5.25
C LEU A 271 -7.04 -3.90 4.57
N ALA A 272 -6.54 -3.26 3.51
CA ALA A 272 -7.29 -2.28 2.74
C ALA A 272 -8.44 -2.90 1.95
N ASP A 273 -8.22 -4.07 1.35
CA ASP A 273 -9.28 -4.84 0.68
C ASP A 273 -10.39 -5.22 1.68
N SER A 274 -10.02 -5.79 2.83
CA SER A 274 -10.98 -6.12 3.90
C SER A 274 -11.68 -4.88 4.47
N PHE A 275 -10.99 -3.76 4.62
CA PHE A 275 -11.59 -2.48 5.01
C PHE A 275 -12.64 -2.02 3.99
N ASN A 276 -12.33 -2.10 2.69
CA ASN A 276 -13.24 -1.71 1.62
C ASN A 276 -14.47 -2.63 1.54
N GLU A 277 -14.30 -3.93 1.74
CA GLU A 277 -15.40 -4.90 1.82
C GLU A 277 -16.32 -4.61 3.02
N MET A 278 -15.74 -4.37 4.20
CA MET A 278 -16.48 -4.03 5.41
C MET A 278 -17.29 -2.74 5.24
N THR A 279 -16.68 -1.69 4.68
CA THR A 279 -17.34 -0.40 4.46
C THR A 279 -18.43 -0.48 3.40
N ALA A 280 -18.23 -1.27 2.34
CA ALA A 280 -19.28 -1.56 1.36
C ALA A 280 -20.47 -2.32 1.99
N ALA A 281 -20.21 -3.28 2.87
CA ALA A 281 -21.25 -4.00 3.58
C ALA A 281 -22.02 -3.10 4.56
N LEU A 282 -21.32 -2.19 5.26
CA LEU A 282 -21.95 -1.19 6.14
C LEU A 282 -22.85 -0.25 5.34
N ASP A 283 -22.35 0.32 4.24
CA ASP A 283 -23.11 1.19 3.34
C ASP A 283 -24.39 0.50 2.82
N ALA A 284 -24.27 -0.74 2.36
CA ALA A 284 -25.42 -1.53 1.90
C ALA A 284 -26.44 -1.79 3.03
N LYS A 285 -25.98 -2.10 4.25
CA LYS A 285 -26.86 -2.30 5.41
C LYS A 285 -27.56 -1.00 5.82
N THR A 286 -26.86 0.13 5.85
CA THR A 286 -27.43 1.44 6.16
C THR A 286 -28.52 1.80 5.15
N ARG A 287 -28.26 1.66 3.84
CA ARG A 287 -29.29 1.85 2.81
C ARG A 287 -30.50 0.94 3.00
N LYS A 288 -30.28 -0.33 3.35
CA LYS A 288 -31.36 -1.28 3.62
C LYS A 288 -32.20 -0.87 4.84
N ILE A 289 -31.57 -0.42 5.92
CA ILE A 289 -32.28 0.09 7.10
C ILE A 289 -33.15 1.30 6.74
N LEU A 290 -32.58 2.28 6.02
CA LEU A 290 -33.33 3.47 5.57
C LEU A 290 -34.51 3.09 4.66
N SER A 291 -34.32 2.15 3.75
CA SER A 291 -35.40 1.63 2.90
C SER A 291 -36.51 0.98 3.73
N ILE A 292 -36.15 0.16 4.72
CA ILE A 292 -37.13 -0.50 5.60
C ILE A 292 -37.89 0.54 6.42
N GLN A 293 -37.20 1.54 6.99
CA GLN A 293 -37.83 2.64 7.73
C GLN A 293 -38.86 3.38 6.86
N ASN A 294 -38.50 3.76 5.63
CA ASN A 294 -39.42 4.40 4.70
C ASN A 294 -40.62 3.52 4.35
N SER A 295 -40.42 2.22 4.15
CA SER A 295 -41.51 1.27 3.90
C SER A 295 -42.43 1.09 5.10
N ILE A 296 -41.90 1.07 6.34
CA ILE A 296 -42.70 1.00 7.57
C ILE A 296 -43.55 2.26 7.71
N VAL A 297 -42.95 3.45 7.56
CA VAL A 297 -43.67 4.73 7.64
C VAL A 297 -44.79 4.79 6.60
N THR A 298 -44.49 4.42 5.35
CA THR A 298 -45.49 4.40 4.29
C THR A 298 -46.59 3.37 4.57
N GLY A 299 -46.24 2.19 5.08
CA GLY A 299 -47.20 1.15 5.43
C GLY A 299 -48.13 1.55 6.59
N MET A 300 -47.60 2.23 7.61
CA MET A 300 -48.40 2.80 8.71
C MET A 300 -49.38 3.84 8.20
N ALA A 301 -48.92 4.76 7.34
CA ALA A 301 -49.78 5.76 6.74
C ALA A 301 -50.92 5.12 5.93
N VAL A 302 -50.61 4.15 5.07
CA VAL A 302 -51.61 3.41 4.27
C VAL A 302 -52.60 2.66 5.16
N MET A 303 -52.14 2.09 6.28
CA MET A 303 -53.02 1.41 7.24
C MET A 303 -54.01 2.37 7.89
N VAL A 304 -53.56 3.54 8.34
CA VAL A 304 -54.45 4.58 8.91
C VAL A 304 -55.42 5.09 7.86
N GLU A 305 -54.95 5.34 6.62
CA GLU A 305 -55.79 5.79 5.52
C GLU A 305 -56.87 4.76 5.15
N SER A 306 -56.57 3.46 5.24
CA SER A 306 -57.53 2.40 4.93
C SER A 306 -58.74 2.32 5.87
N ARG A 307 -58.70 3.00 7.03
CA ARG A 307 -59.85 3.14 7.94
C ARG A 307 -60.84 4.21 7.48
N ASP A 308 -60.38 5.18 6.70
CA ASP A 308 -61.18 6.23 6.07
C ASP A 308 -61.62 5.76 4.66
N ASN A 309 -62.57 6.43 4.03
CA ASN A 309 -63.00 6.13 2.67
C ASN A 309 -61.99 6.63 1.59
N SER A 310 -60.77 7.00 1.99
CA SER A 310 -59.71 7.44 1.09
C SER A 310 -58.95 6.25 0.50
N THR A 311 -58.64 6.34 -0.79
CA THR A 311 -57.87 5.30 -1.49
C THR A 311 -56.38 5.40 -1.12
N GLY A 312 -55.71 4.29 -0.82
CA GLY A 312 -54.27 4.24 -0.46
C GLY A 312 -53.28 4.91 -1.44
N GLY A 313 -53.72 5.28 -2.64
CA GLY A 313 -52.92 6.06 -3.58
C GLY A 313 -52.85 7.57 -3.27
N HIS A 314 -53.70 8.10 -2.39
CA HIS A 314 -53.69 9.54 -2.06
C HIS A 314 -52.43 9.92 -1.29
N ILE A 315 -51.97 9.12 -0.33
CA ILE A 315 -50.70 9.34 0.37
C ILE A 315 -49.53 9.55 -0.60
N MET A 316 -49.40 8.69 -1.62
CA MET A 316 -48.32 8.83 -2.58
C MET A 316 -48.45 10.07 -3.45
N ARG A 317 -49.67 10.40 -3.90
CA ARG A 317 -49.93 11.63 -4.65
C ARG A 317 -49.62 12.88 -3.83
N THR A 318 -49.93 12.88 -2.53
CA THR A 318 -49.61 14.00 -1.63
C THR A 318 -48.10 14.19 -1.50
N SER A 319 -47.34 13.10 -1.32
CA SER A 319 -45.86 13.16 -1.29
C SER A 319 -45.28 13.64 -2.63
N ASP A 320 -45.84 13.20 -3.76
CA ASP A 320 -45.44 13.65 -5.10
C ASP A 320 -45.73 15.14 -5.32
N CYS A 321 -46.90 15.63 -4.90
CA CYS A 321 -47.23 17.06 -4.93
C CYS A 321 -46.24 17.88 -4.09
N VAL A 322 -45.95 17.45 -2.87
CA VAL A 322 -44.97 18.10 -1.98
C VAL A 322 -43.59 18.13 -2.62
N LYS A 323 -43.18 17.06 -3.31
CA LYS A 323 -41.91 17.01 -4.05
C LYS A 323 -41.88 18.03 -5.20
N ILE A 324 -42.96 18.13 -5.98
CA ILE A 324 -43.05 19.12 -7.06
C ILE A 324 -42.97 20.53 -6.49
N PHE A 325 -43.75 20.83 -5.44
CA PHE A 325 -43.76 22.16 -4.83
C PHE A 325 -42.41 22.53 -4.22
N THR A 326 -41.78 21.64 -3.44
CA THR A 326 -40.47 21.92 -2.83
C THR A 326 -39.39 22.17 -3.89
N HIS A 327 -39.37 21.40 -4.98
CA HIS A 327 -38.43 21.63 -6.08
C HIS A 327 -38.67 22.93 -6.85
N GLU A 328 -39.93 23.33 -7.08
CA GLU A 328 -40.24 24.60 -7.76
C GLU A 328 -39.95 25.80 -6.86
N LEU A 329 -40.34 25.75 -5.58
CA LEU A 329 -40.08 26.81 -4.61
C LEU A 329 -38.57 27.08 -4.46
N LYS A 330 -37.76 26.03 -4.42
CA LYS A 330 -36.29 26.13 -4.32
C LYS A 330 -35.63 26.91 -5.46
N LYS A 331 -36.29 27.05 -6.62
CA LYS A 331 -35.77 27.87 -7.74
C LYS A 331 -35.87 29.38 -7.48
N SER A 332 -36.76 29.80 -6.57
CA SER A 332 -36.92 31.22 -6.23
C SER A 332 -35.87 31.65 -5.21
N PRO A 333 -35.23 32.84 -5.39
CA PRO A 333 -34.29 33.40 -4.43
C PRO A 333 -34.89 33.60 -3.02
N GLU A 334 -36.22 33.80 -2.93
CA GLU A 334 -36.94 33.99 -1.66
C GLU A 334 -36.90 32.74 -0.76
N PHE A 335 -36.80 31.55 -1.35
CA PHE A 335 -36.77 30.27 -0.64
C PHE A 335 -35.37 29.65 -0.60
N SER A 336 -34.31 30.47 -0.63
CA SER A 336 -32.92 30.01 -0.61
C SER A 336 -32.54 29.19 0.64
N PHE A 337 -33.36 29.21 1.69
CA PHE A 337 -33.20 28.41 2.89
C PHE A 337 -33.61 26.93 2.72
N LEU A 338 -34.33 26.58 1.64
CA LEU A 338 -34.73 25.20 1.34
C LEU A 338 -33.53 24.37 0.86
N THR A 339 -32.83 23.74 1.80
CA THR A 339 -31.75 22.79 1.49
C THR A 339 -32.29 21.49 0.89
N ASP A 340 -31.46 20.72 0.16
CA ASP A 340 -31.86 19.39 -0.33
C ASP A 340 -32.27 18.46 0.81
N SER A 341 -31.55 18.53 1.93
CA SER A 341 -31.87 17.76 3.15
C SER A 341 -33.25 18.11 3.69
N PHE A 342 -33.60 19.40 3.75
CA PHE A 342 -34.93 19.84 4.19
C PHE A 342 -36.02 19.36 3.23
N CYS A 343 -35.83 19.53 1.93
CA CYS A 343 -36.80 19.08 0.93
C CYS A 343 -37.04 17.57 1.04
N GLU A 344 -35.98 16.77 1.13
CA GLU A 344 -36.09 15.33 1.33
C GLU A 344 -36.83 14.96 2.62
N ALA A 345 -36.55 15.67 3.73
CA ALA A 345 -37.22 15.43 5.00
C ALA A 345 -38.73 15.69 4.90
N VAL A 346 -39.13 16.81 4.29
CA VAL A 346 -40.55 17.16 4.12
C VAL A 346 -41.26 16.18 3.18
N ILE A 347 -40.62 15.76 2.07
CA ILE A 347 -41.19 14.76 1.16
C ILE A 347 -41.42 13.43 1.86
N LYS A 348 -40.45 12.97 2.68
CA LYS A 348 -40.54 11.73 3.46
C LYS A 348 -41.56 11.84 4.61
N ALA A 349 -41.81 13.05 5.12
CA ALA A 349 -42.77 13.30 6.18
C ALA A 349 -44.22 13.48 5.69
N ALA A 350 -44.43 13.92 4.45
CA ALA A 350 -45.77 14.18 3.89
C ALA A 350 -46.76 13.00 4.01
N PRO A 351 -46.36 11.73 3.83
CA PRO A 351 -47.23 10.59 4.08
C PRO A 351 -47.80 10.51 5.50
N MET A 352 -47.13 11.12 6.49
CA MET A 352 -47.48 11.00 7.91
C MET A 352 -48.51 12.02 8.38
N HIS A 353 -48.91 13.00 7.55
CA HIS A 353 -49.75 14.13 8.00
C HIS A 353 -51.08 13.73 8.66
N ASP A 354 -51.61 12.57 8.30
CA ASP A 354 -52.90 12.05 8.75
C ASP A 354 -52.77 10.88 9.75
N LEU A 355 -51.55 10.56 10.25
CA LEU A 355 -51.35 9.44 11.18
C LEU A 355 -52.23 9.54 12.44
N GLY A 356 -52.48 10.75 12.95
CA GLY A 356 -53.31 10.96 14.13
C GLY A 356 -54.79 10.61 13.95
N LYS A 357 -55.26 10.31 12.72
CA LYS A 357 -56.59 9.69 12.51
C LYS A 357 -56.72 8.35 13.21
N ILE A 358 -55.60 7.72 13.62
CA ILE A 358 -55.60 6.53 14.46
C ILE A 358 -56.41 6.72 15.76
N ALA A 359 -56.41 7.92 16.33
CA ALA A 359 -57.10 8.26 17.57
C ALA A 359 -58.59 8.61 17.39
N VAL A 360 -59.07 8.76 16.15
CA VAL A 360 -60.46 9.09 15.85
C VAL A 360 -61.30 7.80 15.83
N ASP A 361 -62.44 7.81 16.52
CA ASP A 361 -63.38 6.68 16.55
C ASP A 361 -63.94 6.37 15.14
N ASP A 362 -64.07 5.08 14.80
CA ASP A 362 -64.56 4.63 13.49
C ASP A 362 -65.96 5.16 13.15
N ALA A 363 -66.83 5.34 14.15
CA ALA A 363 -68.18 5.88 13.94
C ALA A 363 -68.16 7.33 13.45
N ILE A 364 -67.14 8.09 13.83
CA ILE A 364 -66.90 9.46 13.36
C ILE A 364 -66.13 9.39 12.04
N LEU A 365 -65.02 8.66 11.98
CA LEU A 365 -64.15 8.60 10.81
C LEU A 365 -64.87 8.11 9.54
N ARG A 366 -65.83 7.17 9.69
CA ARG A 366 -66.54 6.54 8.56
C ARG A 366 -67.95 7.10 8.35
N LYS A 367 -68.35 8.15 9.06
CA LYS A 367 -69.71 8.70 9.01
C LYS A 367 -70.06 9.17 7.59
N PRO A 368 -71.11 8.64 6.95
CA PRO A 368 -71.59 9.18 5.69
C PRO A 368 -72.39 10.47 5.95
N GLY A 369 -71.88 11.62 5.51
CA GLY A 369 -72.57 12.92 5.61
C GLY A 369 -71.83 13.94 6.47
N LYS A 370 -72.53 14.99 6.90
CA LYS A 370 -71.93 16.07 7.70
C LYS A 370 -71.74 15.65 9.17
N PHE A 371 -70.65 16.11 9.77
CA PHE A 371 -70.42 16.02 11.20
C PHE A 371 -71.31 16.99 11.97
N THR A 372 -71.72 16.61 13.18
CA THR A 372 -72.18 17.56 14.19
C THR A 372 -70.98 18.36 14.72
N ASP A 373 -71.24 19.48 15.40
CA ASP A 373 -70.16 20.31 15.94
C ASP A 373 -69.24 19.51 16.89
N GLU A 374 -69.83 18.65 17.74
CA GLU A 374 -69.10 17.79 18.67
C GLU A 374 -68.24 16.72 17.98
N GLU A 375 -68.74 16.12 16.90
CA GLU A 375 -68.00 15.15 16.08
C GLU A 375 -66.86 15.83 15.31
N TYR A 376 -67.11 17.05 14.81
CA TYR A 376 -66.10 17.83 14.12
C TYR A 376 -64.96 18.25 15.06
N GLU A 377 -65.27 18.64 16.30
CA GLU A 377 -64.24 18.89 17.33
C GLU A 377 -63.39 17.66 17.60
N LYS A 378 -63.98 16.45 17.62
CA LYS A 378 -63.22 15.20 17.74
C LYS A 378 -62.38 14.89 16.50
N MET A 379 -62.89 15.14 15.30
CA MET A 379 -62.15 14.94 14.05
C MET A 379 -60.92 15.86 13.98
N LYS A 380 -61.04 17.13 14.36
CA LYS A 380 -59.92 18.09 14.34
C LYS A 380 -58.73 17.68 15.22
N LYS A 381 -58.96 16.87 16.26
CA LYS A 381 -57.87 16.40 17.13
C LYS A 381 -56.84 15.51 16.44
N HIS A 382 -57.13 14.94 15.27
CA HIS A 382 -56.15 14.12 14.55
C HIS A 382 -54.84 14.85 14.26
N SER A 383 -54.87 16.17 14.08
CA SER A 383 -53.64 16.95 13.83
C SER A 383 -52.83 17.23 15.10
N GLU A 384 -53.46 17.17 16.27
CA GLU A 384 -52.80 17.33 17.58
C GLU A 384 -52.26 15.98 18.09
N GLU A 385 -52.97 14.90 17.80
CA GLU A 385 -52.62 13.53 18.20
C GLU A 385 -51.53 12.88 17.34
N GLY A 386 -51.29 13.39 16.13
CA GLY A 386 -50.27 12.92 15.18
C GLY A 386 -49.01 13.77 15.19
#